data_AF-A0A6P0T7F4-F1
#
_entry.id   AF-A0A6P0T7F4-F1
#
_cell.length_a   1.000
_cell.length_b   1.000
_cell.length_c   1.000
_cell.angle_alpha   90.00
_cell.angle_beta   90.00
_cell.angle_gamma   90.00
#
_symmetry.space_group_name_H-M   'P 1'
#
loop_
_entity.id
_entity.type
_entity.pdbx_description
1 polymer ?
#
loop_
_entity_poly.entity_id
_entity_poly.type
_entity_poly.pdbx_seq_one_letter_code
_entity_poly.pdbx_strand_id
1 'polypeptide(L)'
;MDELRLDGEGIGMTTQMDQHNQLPLKTLHSEPTPNRAQPFAPEADPVPVPNTMESSWCEISQAAIRANMSVLRHRVGPMVKLGVVVKADGFGHGMVPCAREFLAAGADWLIVNFAYEAVTLREAGLDAPIYICGNVPVHQCDRVIATRSRIVLYDPDVAKALSQLAQRSDWTVPVHLKIETGTHRQGLYLDDALKLADLIQELDGLQLEGLTTHYADIEDTTDHQFAQQQLAGLNAAKAAFTEAGFDVPMIHSANSAATILWPHAHGSLVRVGLASYGLWPSTETYATVLQTALAEADNPKDPRLLQEAGDLDRDLAPKHFIPHLSPVLSWRTRIAQVKSVPTGGYISYGRTFRANYPMRVAVLPLGYHEGYDRRLSNLGYVLIHGQRAPICGRICMNMMVVDVTHIAAAQVGSVATLLGQDGNERISAEQLAAWMGTINYEVVARIHPSQPRLLVQDGSEFDEHEDAKSR
;
A
#
# COMPACT_ATOMS: atom_id res chain seq x y z
N MET A 1 -66.42 1.31 18.84
CA MET A 1 -65.80 1.94 20.02
C MET A 1 -64.36 2.25 19.68
N ASP A 2 -63.96 3.40 19.18
CA ASP A 2 -64.67 4.57 18.64
C ASP A 2 -63.69 5.26 17.69
N GLU A 3 -64.18 5.62 16.51
CA GLU A 3 -63.63 6.71 15.70
C GLU A 3 -63.98 8.04 16.40
N LEU A 4 -63.11 9.04 16.32
CA LEU A 4 -63.54 10.44 16.31
C LEU A 4 -62.44 11.32 15.69
N ARG A 5 -62.72 11.73 14.45
CA ARG A 5 -62.21 12.91 13.76
C ARG A 5 -62.98 14.14 14.27
N LEU A 6 -62.36 15.33 14.18
CA LEU A 6 -62.91 16.68 13.90
C LEU A 6 -61.78 17.69 14.25
N ASP A 7 -61.18 18.38 13.26
CA ASP A 7 -61.47 19.76 12.80
C ASP A 7 -61.36 20.77 13.97
N GLY A 8 -60.50 21.79 14.01
CA GLY A 8 -59.90 22.65 12.98
C GLY A 8 -60.31 24.09 13.31
N GLU A 9 -59.43 24.96 13.82
CA GLU A 9 -59.64 26.42 13.83
C GLU A 9 -58.29 27.16 13.86
N GLY A 10 -58.13 28.07 12.90
CA GLY A 10 -57.07 29.08 12.91
C GLY A 10 -57.66 30.42 13.33
N ILE A 11 -56.90 31.20 14.10
CA ILE A 11 -57.15 32.63 14.30
C ILE A 11 -55.77 33.32 14.38
N GLY A 12 -55.51 34.22 13.43
CA GLY A 12 -54.38 35.13 13.50
C GLY A 12 -54.69 36.34 14.36
N MET A 13 -53.67 36.97 14.93
CA MET A 13 -53.70 38.39 15.25
C MET A 13 -52.30 39.02 15.15
N THR A 14 -52.35 40.23 14.60
CA THR A 14 -51.32 41.14 14.10
C THR A 14 -50.69 42.05 15.16
N THR A 15 -49.40 42.33 14.96
CA THR A 15 -48.65 43.61 15.13
C THR A 15 -48.68 44.44 16.42
N GLN A 16 -47.46 44.77 16.90
CA GLN A 16 -46.94 46.14 17.11
C GLN A 16 -45.40 46.05 17.21
N MET A 17 -44.65 46.50 16.19
CA MET A 17 -43.96 47.80 16.10
C MET A 17 -43.02 48.11 17.27
N ASP A 18 -41.71 48.07 16.99
CA ASP A 18 -40.81 49.07 17.55
C ASP A 18 -39.76 49.52 16.52
N GLN A 19 -39.51 50.83 16.54
CA GLN A 19 -38.84 51.60 15.51
C GLN A 19 -37.35 51.81 15.83
N HIS A 20 -36.54 51.93 14.77
CA HIS A 20 -35.29 52.70 14.64
C HIS A 20 -34.10 51.88 14.12
N ASN A 21 -33.84 51.96 12.81
CA ASN A 21 -32.63 52.63 12.33
C ASN A 21 -32.76 52.92 10.82
N GLN A 22 -32.71 54.20 10.45
CA GLN A 22 -32.75 54.69 9.07
C GLN A 22 -31.33 54.87 8.52
N LEU A 23 -31.06 54.38 7.32
CA LEU A 23 -30.02 54.91 6.43
C LEU A 23 -30.57 54.95 4.98
N PRO A 24 -30.33 56.01 4.20
CA PRO A 24 -31.11 56.30 2.99
C PRO A 24 -30.59 55.58 1.74
N LEU A 25 -31.52 55.00 0.98
CA LEU A 25 -31.34 54.53 -0.39
C LEU A 25 -31.19 55.71 -1.35
N LYS A 26 -30.03 55.81 -2.01
CA LYS A 26 -29.85 56.61 -3.23
C LYS A 26 -30.02 55.70 -4.45
N THR A 27 -31.06 55.98 -5.22
CA THR A 27 -31.29 55.47 -6.58
C THR A 27 -30.32 56.12 -7.55
N LEU A 28 -29.59 55.31 -8.31
CA LEU A 28 -28.93 55.72 -9.55
C LEU A 28 -29.19 54.64 -10.60
N HIS A 29 -30.10 54.95 -11.53
CA HIS A 29 -30.23 54.26 -12.80
C HIS A 29 -29.10 54.72 -13.72
N SER A 30 -28.29 53.77 -14.18
CA SER A 30 -27.49 53.92 -15.39
C SER A 30 -27.22 52.54 -15.98
N GLU A 31 -27.76 52.28 -17.17
CA GLU A 31 -27.46 51.09 -17.95
C GLU A 31 -25.96 51.06 -18.33
N PRO A 32 -25.26 49.92 -18.20
CA PRO A 32 -23.93 49.78 -18.76
C PRO A 32 -24.01 49.41 -20.25
N THR A 33 -23.40 50.27 -21.06
CA THR A 33 -23.07 50.09 -22.47
C THR A 33 -22.21 48.83 -22.70
N PRO A 34 -22.29 48.19 -23.89
CA PRO A 34 -21.50 47.00 -24.18
C PRO A 34 -20.04 47.37 -24.35
N ASN A 35 -19.20 47.03 -23.36
CA ASN A 35 -17.78 47.27 -23.46
C ASN A 35 -17.15 46.27 -24.44
N ARG A 36 -16.56 46.83 -25.49
CA ARG A 36 -15.89 46.16 -26.59
C ARG A 36 -14.71 45.35 -26.03
N ALA A 37 -14.71 44.03 -26.25
CA ALA A 37 -13.64 43.14 -25.84
C ALA A 37 -12.28 43.67 -26.31
N GLN A 38 -11.37 43.91 -25.38
CA GLN A 38 -9.96 44.11 -25.69
C GLN A 38 -9.35 42.74 -26.02
N PRO A 39 -8.52 42.62 -27.08
CA PRO A 39 -7.80 41.38 -27.34
C PRO A 39 -6.80 41.14 -26.21
N PHE A 40 -6.89 39.98 -25.55
CA PHE A 40 -5.90 39.52 -24.59
C PHE A 40 -4.53 39.42 -25.27
N ALA A 41 -3.49 39.93 -24.60
CA ALA A 41 -2.11 39.73 -25.01
C ALA A 41 -1.77 38.22 -25.02
N PRO A 42 -0.89 37.74 -25.92
CA PRO A 42 -0.52 36.34 -25.95
C PRO A 42 0.38 36.04 -24.75
N GLU A 43 -0.16 35.38 -23.72
CA GLU A 43 0.65 34.82 -22.64
C GLU A 43 1.14 33.42 -23.03
N ALA A 44 2.46 33.32 -23.10
CA ALA A 44 3.37 32.17 -23.18
C ALA A 44 2.92 30.95 -23.99
N ASP A 45 3.70 30.64 -25.03
CA ASP A 45 3.65 29.33 -25.69
C ASP A 45 3.71 28.21 -24.64
N PRO A 46 2.86 27.16 -24.75
CA PRO A 46 2.94 26.03 -23.85
C PRO A 46 4.36 25.45 -23.91
N VAL A 47 4.96 25.28 -22.73
CA VAL A 47 6.23 24.55 -22.56
C VAL A 47 6.11 23.25 -23.37
N PRO A 48 7.05 22.96 -24.30
CA PRO A 48 6.93 21.77 -25.13
C PRO A 48 6.88 20.56 -24.21
N VAL A 49 5.78 19.80 -24.28
CA VAL A 49 5.66 18.58 -23.51
C VAL A 49 6.52 17.52 -24.20
N PRO A 50 7.55 16.99 -23.53
CA PRO A 50 8.07 15.65 -23.75
C PRO A 50 7.25 14.67 -24.59
N ASN A 51 7.74 14.32 -25.78
CA ASN A 51 7.14 13.30 -26.66
C ASN A 51 7.80 11.94 -26.40
N THR A 52 7.65 11.41 -25.19
CA THR A 52 8.10 10.07 -24.79
C THR A 52 6.92 9.18 -24.35
N MET A 53 6.19 8.75 -25.39
CA MET A 53 5.60 7.42 -25.64
C MET A 53 4.59 6.74 -24.69
N GLU A 54 4.34 7.15 -23.44
CA GLU A 54 3.47 6.37 -22.55
C GLU A 54 2.17 7.10 -22.17
N SER A 55 1.03 6.50 -22.54
CA SER A 55 -0.31 7.03 -22.26
C SER A 55 -0.68 6.95 -20.77
N SER A 56 -0.02 6.08 -20.00
CA SER A 56 -0.25 5.79 -18.59
C SER A 56 0.99 5.15 -17.96
N TRP A 57 1.34 5.53 -16.73
CA TRP A 57 2.55 5.07 -16.02
C TRP A 57 2.42 5.18 -14.50
N CYS A 58 3.24 4.40 -13.80
CA CYS A 58 3.46 4.54 -12.36
C CYS A 58 4.81 5.21 -12.08
N GLU A 59 4.84 6.08 -11.09
CA GLU A 59 6.06 6.68 -10.57
C GLU A 59 6.37 6.10 -9.20
N ILE A 60 7.64 5.77 -8.97
CA ILE A 60 8.16 5.12 -7.78
C ILE A 60 9.18 6.07 -7.13
N SER A 61 8.79 6.71 -6.03
CA SER A 61 9.66 7.67 -5.35
C SER A 61 10.77 6.98 -4.56
N GLN A 62 12.01 7.19 -5.00
CA GLN A 62 13.19 6.69 -4.28
C GLN A 62 13.37 7.40 -2.92
N ALA A 63 12.98 8.68 -2.83
CA ALA A 63 13.06 9.44 -1.59
C ALA A 63 12.06 8.92 -0.55
N ALA A 64 10.83 8.59 -0.97
CA ALA A 64 9.85 7.94 -0.12
C ALA A 64 10.35 6.57 0.39
N ILE A 65 10.95 5.75 -0.47
CA ILE A 65 11.59 4.48 -0.05
C ILE A 65 12.64 4.73 1.04
N ARG A 66 13.58 5.66 0.81
CA ARG A 66 14.63 5.98 1.80
C ARG A 66 14.05 6.46 3.12
N ALA A 67 13.04 7.32 3.08
CA ALA A 67 12.39 7.84 4.28
C ALA A 67 11.70 6.73 5.08
N ASN A 68 10.91 5.87 4.43
CA ASN A 68 10.23 4.75 5.07
C ASN A 68 11.22 3.76 5.67
N MET A 69 12.29 3.42 4.94
CA MET A 69 13.33 2.52 5.42
C MET A 69 14.08 3.10 6.62
N SER A 70 14.35 4.41 6.65
CA SER A 70 14.93 5.07 7.82
C SER A 70 14.02 4.97 9.05
N VAL A 71 12.71 5.20 8.88
CA VAL A 71 11.73 5.09 9.97
C VAL A 71 11.67 3.65 10.51
N LEU A 72 11.61 2.67 9.62
CA LEU A 72 11.58 1.25 9.99
C LEU A 72 12.88 0.81 10.65
N ARG A 73 14.04 1.22 10.13
CA ARG A 73 15.34 0.94 10.74
C ARG A 73 15.42 1.53 12.15
N HIS A 74 14.96 2.76 12.34
CA HIS A 74 14.92 3.38 13.66
C HIS A 74 14.04 2.56 14.63
N ARG A 75 12.91 2.03 14.16
CA ARG A 75 11.99 1.21 14.98
C ARG A 75 12.60 -0.11 15.42
N VAL A 76 13.30 -0.80 14.52
CA VAL A 76 13.83 -2.16 14.78
C VAL A 76 15.21 -2.16 15.41
N GLY A 77 15.94 -1.05 15.32
CA GLY A 77 17.30 -0.93 15.80
C GLY A 77 18.35 -1.62 14.91
N PRO A 78 19.63 -1.57 15.31
CA PRO A 78 20.74 -2.09 14.50
C PRO A 78 20.93 -3.61 14.61
N MET A 79 20.40 -4.24 15.66
CA MET A 79 20.63 -5.66 15.96
C MET A 79 19.66 -6.60 15.22
N VAL A 80 18.43 -6.13 14.98
CA VAL A 80 17.39 -6.91 14.31
C VAL A 80 17.54 -6.75 12.80
N LYS A 81 17.47 -7.86 12.06
CA LYS A 81 17.50 -7.82 10.60
C LYS A 81 16.19 -7.21 10.07
N LEU A 82 16.30 -6.30 9.12
CA LEU A 82 15.17 -5.70 8.40
C LEU A 82 15.00 -6.41 7.06
N GLY A 83 14.09 -7.38 7.02
CA GLY A 83 13.70 -8.06 5.79
C GLY A 83 12.58 -7.31 5.08
N VAL A 84 12.79 -6.94 3.82
CA VAL A 84 11.78 -6.27 3.00
C VAL A 84 11.11 -7.26 2.05
N VAL A 85 9.79 -7.29 2.10
CA VAL A 85 8.98 -8.15 1.25
C VAL A 85 8.79 -7.50 -0.11
N VAL A 86 9.21 -8.18 -1.17
CA VAL A 86 9.16 -7.72 -2.58
C VAL A 86 8.38 -8.69 -3.49
N LYS A 87 7.61 -9.61 -2.90
CA LYS A 87 6.73 -10.53 -3.63
C LYS A 87 5.67 -9.79 -4.47
N ALA A 88 5.08 -10.50 -5.43
CA ALA A 88 4.03 -10.00 -6.32
C ALA A 88 4.43 -8.69 -7.00
N ASP A 89 5.59 -8.72 -7.66
CA ASP A 89 6.19 -7.55 -8.34
C ASP A 89 6.40 -6.34 -7.40
N GLY A 90 6.87 -6.58 -6.17
CA GLY A 90 7.00 -5.53 -5.17
C GLY A 90 5.65 -4.90 -4.81
N PHE A 91 4.61 -5.72 -4.60
CA PHE A 91 3.23 -5.24 -4.42
C PHE A 91 2.77 -4.33 -5.59
N GLY A 92 3.18 -4.65 -6.82
CA GLY A 92 2.88 -3.85 -8.02
C GLY A 92 3.73 -2.59 -8.21
N HIS A 93 4.77 -2.38 -7.40
CA HIS A 93 5.69 -1.23 -7.52
C HIS A 93 6.87 -1.49 -8.46
N GLY A 94 7.05 -2.72 -8.93
CA GLY A 94 8.20 -3.15 -9.70
C GLY A 94 9.25 -3.79 -8.79
N MET A 95 9.34 -5.12 -8.80
CA MET A 95 10.15 -5.88 -7.83
C MET A 95 11.64 -5.55 -7.89
N VAL A 96 12.25 -5.61 -9.07
CA VAL A 96 13.71 -5.42 -9.20
C VAL A 96 14.14 -3.98 -8.90
N PRO A 97 13.51 -2.94 -9.48
CA PRO A 97 13.84 -1.55 -9.15
C PRO A 97 13.68 -1.25 -7.66
N CYS A 98 12.54 -1.62 -7.05
CA CYS A 98 12.32 -1.40 -5.62
C CYS A 98 13.29 -2.19 -4.75
N ALA A 99 13.58 -3.45 -5.07
CA ALA A 99 14.52 -4.26 -4.29
C ALA A 99 15.92 -3.63 -4.25
N ARG A 100 16.40 -3.05 -5.36
CA ARG A 100 17.68 -2.32 -5.38
C ARG A 100 17.65 -1.10 -4.46
N GLU A 101 16.59 -0.31 -4.53
CA GLU A 101 16.42 0.87 -3.66
C GLU A 101 16.30 0.49 -2.18
N PHE A 102 15.57 -0.58 -1.85
CA PHE A 102 15.46 -1.06 -0.48
C PHE A 102 16.81 -1.54 0.09
N LEU A 103 17.61 -2.26 -0.70
CA LEU A 103 18.95 -2.66 -0.30
C LEU A 103 19.86 -1.44 -0.09
N ALA A 104 19.85 -0.49 -1.03
CA ALA A 104 20.59 0.76 -0.91
C ALA A 104 20.16 1.57 0.33
N ALA A 105 18.90 1.45 0.74
CA ALA A 105 18.33 2.08 1.93
C ALA A 105 18.47 1.25 3.22
N GLY A 106 19.23 0.15 3.22
CA GLY A 106 19.58 -0.60 4.42
C GLY A 106 18.67 -1.78 4.78
N ALA A 107 17.93 -2.34 3.80
CA ALA A 107 17.35 -3.67 3.93
C ALA A 107 18.45 -4.72 4.05
N ASP A 108 18.32 -5.62 5.02
CA ASP A 108 19.27 -6.72 5.20
C ASP A 108 18.93 -7.90 4.28
N TRP A 109 17.63 -8.21 4.17
CA TRP A 109 17.11 -9.39 3.47
C TRP A 109 16.01 -8.98 2.49
N LEU A 110 15.90 -9.71 1.38
CA LEU A 110 14.77 -9.63 0.46
C LEU A 110 13.87 -10.85 0.66
N ILE A 111 12.56 -10.63 0.73
CA ILE A 111 11.58 -11.69 0.99
C ILE A 111 10.63 -11.80 -0.20
N VAL A 112 10.53 -13.00 -0.76
CA VAL A 112 9.68 -13.32 -1.91
C VAL A 112 8.72 -14.45 -1.56
N ASN A 113 7.71 -14.72 -2.39
CA ASN A 113 6.77 -15.81 -2.19
C ASN A 113 7.14 -17.06 -3.00
N PHE A 114 7.57 -16.88 -4.24
CA PHE A 114 7.84 -17.99 -5.16
C PHE A 114 9.32 -18.06 -5.55
N ALA A 115 9.79 -19.28 -5.83
CA ALA A 115 11.18 -19.50 -6.23
C ALA A 115 11.57 -18.77 -7.52
N TYR A 116 10.64 -18.54 -8.45
CA TYR A 116 10.94 -17.76 -9.67
C TYR A 116 11.23 -16.29 -9.36
N GLU A 117 10.63 -15.71 -8.32
CA GLU A 117 10.92 -14.32 -7.92
C GLU A 117 12.36 -14.20 -7.39
N ALA A 118 12.83 -15.23 -6.65
CA ALA A 118 14.22 -15.31 -6.23
C ALA A 118 15.18 -15.41 -7.44
N VAL A 119 14.82 -16.19 -8.46
CA VAL A 119 15.58 -16.28 -9.72
C VAL A 119 15.66 -14.90 -10.38
N THR A 120 14.53 -14.20 -10.52
CA THR A 120 14.50 -12.86 -11.11
C THR A 120 15.40 -11.87 -10.36
N LEU A 121 15.41 -11.90 -9.02
CA LEU A 121 16.30 -11.04 -8.22
C LEU A 121 17.79 -11.37 -8.45
N ARG A 122 18.14 -12.65 -8.53
CA ARG A 122 19.53 -13.09 -8.77
C ARG A 122 20.00 -12.77 -10.18
N GLU A 123 19.17 -13.00 -11.20
CA GLU A 123 19.46 -12.62 -12.59
C GLU A 123 19.65 -11.12 -12.75
N ALA A 124 18.97 -10.32 -11.92
CA ALA A 124 19.17 -8.87 -11.86
C ALA A 124 20.43 -8.43 -11.08
N GLY A 125 21.25 -9.38 -10.60
CA GLY A 125 22.52 -9.12 -9.92
C GLY A 125 22.39 -8.73 -8.45
N LEU A 126 21.26 -9.04 -7.78
CA LEU A 126 21.11 -8.77 -6.35
C LEU A 126 21.65 -9.95 -5.55
N ASP A 127 22.70 -9.74 -4.75
CA ASP A 127 23.38 -10.78 -3.97
C ASP A 127 22.92 -10.88 -2.50
N ALA A 128 22.06 -9.96 -2.05
CA ALA A 128 21.55 -9.96 -0.67
C ALA A 128 20.86 -11.29 -0.31
N PRO A 129 20.80 -11.69 0.98
CA PRO A 129 20.03 -12.84 1.41
C PRO A 129 18.59 -12.78 0.91
N ILE A 130 18.15 -13.86 0.23
CA ILE A 130 16.76 -14.02 -0.21
C ILE A 130 16.10 -15.08 0.67
N TYR A 131 14.89 -14.78 1.12
CA TYR A 131 14.04 -15.69 1.87
C TYR A 131 12.72 -15.93 1.13
N ILE A 132 12.45 -17.18 0.77
CA ILE A 132 11.21 -17.61 0.10
C ILE A 132 10.21 -18.01 1.18
N CYS A 133 9.19 -17.19 1.39
CA CYS A 133 8.19 -17.38 2.45
C CYS A 133 6.96 -18.19 2.03
N GLY A 134 6.82 -18.48 0.73
CA GLY A 134 5.74 -19.27 0.17
C GLY A 134 6.11 -20.75 -0.06
N ASN A 135 5.23 -21.47 -0.75
CA ASN A 135 5.40 -22.89 -1.04
C ASN A 135 6.47 -23.11 -2.12
N VAL A 136 7.43 -24.00 -1.84
CA VAL A 136 8.39 -24.51 -2.84
C VAL A 136 8.08 -25.98 -3.10
N PRO A 137 7.45 -26.33 -4.24
CA PRO A 137 7.24 -27.74 -4.57
C PRO A 137 8.56 -28.42 -4.94
N VAL A 138 8.64 -29.74 -4.76
CA VAL A 138 9.85 -30.56 -5.02
C VAL A 138 10.51 -30.24 -6.37
N HIS A 139 9.73 -30.10 -7.44
CA HIS A 139 10.23 -29.82 -8.79
C HIS A 139 10.85 -28.41 -8.99
N GLN A 140 10.84 -27.55 -7.97
CA GLN A 140 11.48 -26.22 -7.98
C GLN A 140 12.61 -26.09 -6.95
N CYS A 141 13.02 -27.18 -6.30
CA CYS A 141 14.10 -27.16 -5.31
C CYS A 141 15.46 -26.79 -5.95
N ASP A 142 15.65 -27.10 -7.24
CA ASP A 142 16.81 -26.68 -8.04
C ASP A 142 17.00 -25.16 -8.04
N ARG A 143 15.89 -24.40 -8.13
CA ARG A 143 15.90 -22.93 -8.09
C ARG A 143 16.34 -22.40 -6.74
N VAL A 144 16.02 -23.09 -5.65
CA VAL A 144 16.47 -22.72 -4.30
C VAL A 144 17.99 -22.80 -4.20
N ILE A 145 18.58 -23.90 -4.69
CA ILE A 145 20.03 -24.07 -4.75
C ILE A 145 20.68 -23.03 -5.68
N ALA A 146 20.16 -22.86 -6.89
CA ALA A 146 20.70 -21.93 -7.88
C ALA A 146 20.70 -20.48 -7.38
N THR A 147 19.70 -20.11 -6.57
CA THR A 147 19.58 -18.76 -6.02
C THR A 147 20.19 -18.62 -4.62
N ARG A 148 20.72 -19.71 -4.04
CA ARG A 148 21.22 -19.77 -2.65
C ARG A 148 20.23 -19.14 -1.67
N SER A 149 18.94 -19.47 -1.83
CA SER A 149 17.83 -18.83 -1.11
C SER A 149 17.42 -19.61 0.13
N ARG A 150 17.21 -18.91 1.24
CA ARG A 150 16.60 -19.47 2.44
C ARG A 150 15.13 -19.75 2.18
N ILE A 151 14.55 -20.75 2.83
CA ILE A 151 13.12 -21.09 2.61
C ILE A 151 12.36 -21.31 3.91
N VAL A 152 11.06 -21.05 3.86
CA VAL A 152 10.10 -21.72 4.75
C VAL A 152 10.05 -23.20 4.38
N LEU A 153 10.13 -24.06 5.39
CA LEU A 153 9.98 -25.50 5.22
C LEU A 153 8.91 -26.03 6.19
N TYR A 154 8.00 -26.83 5.64
CA TYR A 154 6.98 -27.59 6.36
C TYR A 154 6.68 -28.94 5.71
N ASP A 155 7.42 -29.30 4.65
CA ASP A 155 7.21 -30.52 3.85
C ASP A 155 8.47 -31.39 3.91
N PRO A 156 8.40 -32.60 4.50
CA PRO A 156 9.51 -33.55 4.55
C PRO A 156 10.08 -33.96 3.18
N ASP A 157 9.27 -34.02 2.12
CA ASP A 157 9.75 -34.43 0.80
C ASP A 157 10.53 -33.31 0.12
N VAL A 158 10.17 -32.05 0.38
CA VAL A 158 10.99 -30.89 0.01
C VAL A 158 12.33 -30.91 0.74
N ALA A 159 12.35 -31.26 2.03
CA ALA A 159 13.59 -31.41 2.80
C ALA A 159 14.55 -32.43 2.15
N LYS A 160 14.05 -33.63 1.86
CA LYS A 160 14.84 -34.69 1.21
C LYS A 160 15.35 -34.27 -0.17
N ALA A 161 14.50 -33.63 -0.98
CA ALA A 161 14.87 -33.15 -2.30
C ALA A 161 15.98 -32.08 -2.24
N LEU A 162 15.87 -31.13 -1.32
CA LEU A 162 16.89 -30.10 -1.10
C LEU A 162 18.21 -30.71 -0.61
N SER A 163 18.17 -31.65 0.34
CA SER A 163 19.37 -32.35 0.80
C SER A 163 20.11 -33.03 -0.35
N GLN A 164 19.41 -33.78 -1.21
CA GLN A 164 20.02 -34.45 -2.36
C GLN A 164 20.67 -33.48 -3.35
N LEU A 165 20.07 -32.31 -3.56
CA LEU A 165 20.61 -31.28 -4.45
C LEU A 165 21.78 -30.52 -3.78
N ALA A 166 21.66 -30.22 -2.49
CA ALA A 166 22.65 -29.51 -1.70
C ALA A 166 23.97 -30.28 -1.61
N GLN A 167 23.92 -31.61 -1.46
CA GLN A 167 25.09 -32.50 -1.50
C GLN A 167 25.88 -32.43 -2.82
N ARG A 168 25.27 -31.94 -3.90
CA ARG A 168 25.92 -31.72 -5.20
C ARG A 168 26.34 -30.26 -5.42
N SER A 169 26.19 -29.42 -4.41
CA SER A 169 26.55 -28.00 -4.41
C SER A 169 27.49 -27.68 -3.26
N ASP A 170 28.05 -26.48 -3.24
CA ASP A 170 28.92 -25.98 -2.17
C ASP A 170 28.13 -25.21 -1.09
N TRP A 171 26.82 -25.43 -1.03
CA TRP A 171 25.90 -24.63 -0.24
C TRP A 171 25.01 -25.48 0.65
N THR A 172 25.12 -25.24 1.95
CA THR A 172 24.17 -25.73 2.94
C THR A 172 22.93 -24.84 2.93
N VAL A 173 21.76 -25.43 2.68
CA VAL A 173 20.48 -24.72 2.57
C VAL A 173 19.97 -24.35 3.96
N PRO A 174 19.86 -23.04 4.31
CA PRO A 174 19.24 -22.66 5.57
C PRO A 174 17.71 -22.75 5.42
N VAL A 175 17.09 -23.53 6.30
CA VAL A 175 15.66 -23.78 6.32
C VAL A 175 15.05 -23.21 7.60
N HIS A 176 13.84 -22.67 7.47
CA HIS A 176 13.08 -22.11 8.58
C HIS A 176 11.78 -22.87 8.74
N LEU A 177 11.58 -23.51 9.89
CA LEU A 177 10.34 -24.21 10.18
C LEU A 177 9.24 -23.21 10.50
N LYS A 178 8.10 -23.36 9.81
CA LYS A 178 6.94 -22.52 10.06
C LYS A 178 6.02 -23.19 11.07
N ILE A 179 5.88 -22.59 12.24
CA ILE A 179 5.03 -23.04 13.32
C ILE A 179 3.61 -22.51 13.08
N GLU A 180 2.64 -23.41 13.09
CA GLU A 180 1.23 -23.07 13.08
C GLU A 180 0.81 -22.55 14.45
N THR A 181 0.28 -21.33 14.48
CA THR A 181 -0.13 -20.65 15.71
C THR A 181 -1.55 -20.10 15.66
N GLY A 182 -2.25 -20.25 14.52
CA GLY A 182 -3.64 -19.81 14.38
C GLY A 182 -4.04 -19.29 12.99
N THR A 183 -3.12 -19.22 12.02
CA THR A 183 -3.47 -18.76 10.66
C THR A 183 -4.08 -19.85 9.79
N HIS A 184 -3.76 -21.11 10.08
CA HIS A 184 -4.19 -22.30 9.32
C HIS A 184 -3.96 -22.21 7.81
N ARG A 185 -2.94 -21.42 7.40
CA ARG A 185 -2.58 -21.20 5.99
C ARG A 185 -1.40 -22.07 5.57
N GLN A 186 -0.35 -22.07 6.39
CA GLN A 186 0.91 -22.79 6.20
C GLN A 186 1.56 -22.98 7.57
N GLY A 187 2.15 -24.14 7.78
CA GLY A 187 2.95 -24.42 8.97
C GLY A 187 2.66 -25.79 9.55
N LEU A 188 3.38 -26.11 10.62
CA LEU A 188 3.32 -27.36 11.34
C LEU A 188 2.90 -27.10 12.78
N TYR A 189 2.09 -28.00 13.33
CA TYR A 189 1.94 -28.08 14.78
C TYR A 189 3.27 -28.52 15.42
N LEU A 190 3.46 -28.20 16.69
CA LEU A 190 4.74 -28.37 17.40
C LEU A 190 5.33 -29.78 17.25
N ASP A 191 4.52 -30.82 17.44
CA ASP A 191 4.98 -32.21 17.36
C ASP A 191 5.52 -32.57 15.98
N ASP A 192 4.87 -32.08 14.91
CA ASP A 192 5.31 -32.35 13.54
C ASP A 192 6.51 -31.48 13.15
N ALA A 193 6.60 -30.27 13.72
CA ALA A 193 7.79 -29.43 13.57
C ALA A 193 9.03 -30.08 14.19
N LEU A 194 8.91 -30.66 15.39
CA LEU A 194 10.01 -31.38 16.04
C LEU A 194 10.43 -32.62 15.23
N LYS A 195 9.47 -33.43 14.74
CA LYS A 195 9.78 -34.57 13.86
C LYS A 195 10.50 -34.15 12.59
N LEU A 196 10.10 -33.03 11.98
CA LEU A 196 10.77 -32.52 10.79
C LEU A 196 12.16 -31.96 11.14
N ALA A 197 12.33 -31.38 12.32
CA ALA A 197 13.62 -30.91 12.80
C ALA A 197 14.62 -32.08 13.00
N ASP A 198 14.16 -33.20 13.58
CA ASP A 198 14.95 -34.44 13.68
C ASP A 198 15.38 -34.91 12.28
N LEU A 199 14.43 -34.98 11.33
CA LEU A 199 14.75 -35.35 9.94
C LEU A 199 15.76 -34.38 9.30
N ILE A 200 15.65 -33.07 9.53
CA ILE A 200 16.62 -32.10 9.00
C ILE A 200 18.02 -32.36 9.54
N GLN A 201 18.17 -32.71 10.83
CA GLN A 201 19.48 -33.01 11.42
C GLN A 201 20.12 -34.26 10.82
N GLU A 202 19.32 -35.24 10.40
CA GLU A 202 19.80 -36.45 9.72
C GLU A 202 20.19 -36.22 8.25
N LEU A 203 19.74 -35.12 7.66
CA LEU A 203 19.95 -34.80 6.25
C LEU A 203 21.17 -33.90 6.03
N ASP A 204 22.15 -34.39 5.27
CA ASP A 204 23.30 -33.58 4.85
C ASP A 204 22.89 -32.40 3.97
N GLY A 205 23.61 -31.28 4.09
CA GLY A 205 23.43 -30.11 3.23
C GLY A 205 22.24 -29.22 3.60
N LEU A 206 21.57 -29.47 4.73
CA LEU A 206 20.55 -28.57 5.30
C LEU A 206 21.04 -27.98 6.64
N GLN A 207 20.56 -26.78 6.95
CA GLN A 207 20.76 -26.14 8.26
C GLN A 207 19.41 -25.66 8.78
N LEU A 208 18.97 -26.17 9.93
CA LEU A 208 17.84 -25.59 10.66
C LEU A 208 18.26 -24.21 11.19
N GLU A 209 17.91 -23.14 10.47
CA GLU A 209 18.35 -21.77 10.78
C GLU A 209 17.32 -21.01 11.62
N GLY A 210 16.02 -21.28 11.43
CA GLY A 210 14.99 -20.48 12.06
C GLY A 210 13.65 -21.14 12.37
N LEU A 211 12.91 -20.49 13.29
CA LEU A 211 11.48 -20.73 13.51
C LEU A 211 10.70 -19.48 13.15
N THR A 212 9.54 -19.66 12.51
CA THR A 212 8.68 -18.54 12.14
C THR A 212 7.21 -18.85 12.33
N THR A 213 6.42 -17.81 12.55
CA THR A 213 4.97 -17.85 12.38
C THR A 213 4.48 -16.58 11.69
N HIS A 214 3.18 -16.43 11.52
CA HIS A 214 2.56 -15.22 10.99
C HIS A 214 1.30 -14.88 11.78
N TYR A 215 1.03 -13.60 11.97
CA TYR A 215 -0.18 -13.15 12.64
C TYR A 215 -1.38 -13.22 11.69
N ALA A 216 -2.56 -13.52 12.24
CA ALA A 216 -3.79 -13.62 11.47
C ALA A 216 -4.55 -12.30 11.38
N ASP A 217 -4.55 -11.50 12.45
CA ASP A 217 -5.46 -10.36 12.60
C ASP A 217 -4.79 -9.11 13.17
N ILE A 218 -3.52 -9.14 13.58
CA ILE A 218 -2.86 -7.99 14.24
C ILE A 218 -2.96 -6.69 13.42
N GLU A 219 -3.08 -6.78 12.10
CA GLU A 219 -3.31 -5.60 11.27
C GLU A 219 -4.78 -5.19 11.23
N ASP A 220 -5.75 -6.07 11.36
CA ASP A 220 -7.18 -5.80 11.06
C ASP A 220 -8.07 -5.56 12.29
N THR A 221 -7.50 -5.47 13.50
CA THR A 221 -8.25 -5.23 14.74
C THR A 221 -7.45 -4.37 15.73
N THR A 222 -8.16 -3.69 16.64
CA THR A 222 -7.55 -3.03 17.80
C THR A 222 -7.51 -3.93 19.04
N ASP A 223 -8.17 -5.10 18.99
CA ASP A 223 -8.09 -6.13 20.03
C ASP A 223 -7.07 -7.19 19.61
N HIS A 224 -5.88 -7.13 20.19
CA HIS A 224 -4.78 -8.01 19.80
C HIS A 224 -4.65 -9.30 20.64
N GLN A 225 -5.68 -9.69 21.40
CA GLN A 225 -5.61 -10.89 22.24
C GLN A 225 -5.24 -12.15 21.46
N PHE A 226 -5.77 -12.32 20.25
CA PHE A 226 -5.46 -13.48 19.42
C PHE A 226 -4.00 -13.45 18.94
N ALA A 227 -3.52 -12.33 18.40
CA ALA A 227 -2.13 -12.16 18.03
C ALA A 227 -1.15 -12.37 19.21
N GLN A 228 -1.53 -12.00 20.44
CA GLN A 228 -0.74 -12.30 21.64
C GLN A 228 -0.65 -13.82 21.91
N GLN A 229 -1.76 -14.55 21.76
CA GLN A 229 -1.77 -16.02 21.85
C GLN A 229 -0.87 -16.65 20.78
N GLN A 230 -0.87 -16.10 19.55
CA GLN A 230 0.01 -16.58 18.49
C GLN A 230 1.50 -16.40 18.83
N LEU A 231 1.86 -15.24 19.39
CA LEU A 231 3.23 -14.98 19.83
C LEU A 231 3.64 -15.91 20.99
N ALA A 232 2.74 -16.13 21.96
CA ALA A 232 2.96 -17.08 23.05
C ALA A 232 3.19 -18.50 22.51
N GLY A 233 2.43 -18.93 21.49
CA GLY A 233 2.62 -20.20 20.81
C GLY A 233 3.98 -20.34 20.15
N LEU A 234 4.47 -19.29 19.46
CA LEU A 234 5.82 -19.28 18.90
C LEU A 234 6.91 -19.35 19.99
N ASN A 235 6.72 -18.63 21.10
CA ASN A 235 7.67 -18.65 22.22
C ASN A 235 7.71 -20.03 22.90
N ALA A 236 6.56 -20.70 23.05
CA ALA A 236 6.50 -22.07 23.55
C ALA A 236 7.21 -23.05 22.60
N ALA A 237 7.01 -22.91 21.29
CA ALA A 237 7.73 -23.71 20.31
C ALA A 237 9.25 -23.49 20.39
N LYS A 238 9.71 -22.24 20.49
CA LYS A 238 11.13 -21.92 20.70
C LYS A 238 11.70 -22.62 21.94
N ALA A 239 10.98 -22.58 23.06
CA ALA A 239 11.40 -23.25 24.29
C ALA A 239 11.50 -24.78 24.11
N ALA A 240 10.49 -25.40 23.49
CA ALA A 240 10.48 -26.83 23.22
C ALA A 240 11.63 -27.27 22.28
N PHE A 241 11.94 -26.48 21.25
CA PHE A 241 13.09 -26.74 20.39
C PHE A 241 14.42 -26.66 21.15
N THR A 242 14.54 -25.69 22.07
CA THR A 242 15.73 -25.55 22.93
C THR A 242 15.87 -26.76 23.87
N GLU A 243 14.77 -27.20 24.48
CA GLU A 243 14.74 -28.37 25.37
C GLU A 243 15.08 -29.68 24.63
N ALA A 244 14.63 -29.81 23.38
CA ALA A 244 14.98 -30.91 22.50
C ALA A 244 16.43 -30.83 21.95
N GLY A 245 17.19 -29.79 22.29
CA GLY A 245 18.60 -29.66 21.94
C GLY A 245 18.88 -29.05 20.56
N PHE A 246 17.87 -28.43 19.93
CA PHE A 246 18.06 -27.68 18.69
C PHE A 246 18.59 -26.26 18.97
N ASP A 247 19.65 -25.87 18.25
CA ASP A 247 20.08 -24.47 18.19
C ASP A 247 19.40 -23.77 17.00
N VAL A 248 18.50 -22.83 17.28
CA VAL A 248 17.71 -22.13 16.26
C VAL A 248 17.85 -20.61 16.42
N PRO A 249 18.85 -19.99 15.76
CA PRO A 249 19.21 -18.59 16.00
C PRO A 249 18.23 -17.56 15.40
N MET A 250 17.46 -17.94 14.38
CA MET A 250 16.61 -17.01 13.63
C MET A 250 15.13 -17.16 14.00
N ILE A 251 14.66 -16.38 14.97
CA ILE A 251 13.25 -16.37 15.38
C ILE A 251 12.57 -15.14 14.79
N HIS A 252 11.47 -15.31 14.07
CA HIS A 252 10.77 -14.17 13.49
C HIS A 252 9.27 -14.38 13.28
N SER A 253 8.46 -13.42 13.72
CA SER A 253 7.00 -13.38 13.51
C SER A 253 6.54 -12.08 12.86
N ALA A 254 7.19 -10.95 13.16
CA ALA A 254 6.69 -9.63 12.83
C ALA A 254 6.50 -9.37 11.33
N ASN A 255 5.26 -9.03 10.95
CA ASN A 255 4.90 -8.37 9.69
C ASN A 255 5.01 -6.83 9.86
N SER A 256 4.52 -6.04 8.90
CA SER A 256 4.51 -4.58 9.00
C SER A 256 3.83 -4.06 10.28
N ALA A 257 2.62 -4.55 10.59
CA ALA A 257 1.85 -4.11 11.76
C ALA A 257 2.57 -4.46 13.08
N ALA A 258 2.99 -5.71 13.25
CA ALA A 258 3.75 -6.13 14.43
C ALA A 258 5.09 -5.39 14.56
N THR A 259 5.75 -5.04 13.46
CA THR A 259 6.99 -4.25 13.49
C THR A 259 6.74 -2.86 14.06
N ILE A 260 5.64 -2.23 13.64
CA ILE A 260 5.25 -0.90 14.12
C ILE A 260 4.81 -0.98 15.59
N LEU A 261 3.93 -1.92 15.92
CA LEU A 261 3.24 -1.98 17.20
C LEU A 261 4.06 -2.63 18.31
N TRP A 262 4.77 -3.74 18.04
CA TRP A 262 5.29 -4.65 19.07
C TRP A 262 6.80 -4.88 18.98
N PRO A 263 7.63 -4.06 19.67
CA PRO A 263 9.09 -4.26 19.75
C PRO A 263 9.49 -5.63 20.27
N HIS A 264 8.76 -6.13 21.27
CA HIS A 264 9.01 -7.43 21.88
C HIS A 264 8.76 -8.61 20.91
N ALA A 265 8.09 -8.39 19.77
CA ALA A 265 7.83 -9.39 18.73
C ALA A 265 8.83 -9.35 17.56
N HIS A 266 9.82 -8.44 17.58
CA HIS A 266 10.76 -8.28 16.46
C HIS A 266 11.67 -9.49 16.24
N GLY A 267 12.03 -10.20 17.31
CA GLY A 267 12.92 -11.36 17.23
C GLY A 267 14.27 -11.04 16.57
N SER A 268 14.76 -11.96 15.75
CA SER A 268 16.03 -11.84 15.01
C SER A 268 15.86 -11.16 13.63
N LEU A 269 14.64 -11.17 13.08
CA LEU A 269 14.29 -10.65 11.75
C LEU A 269 12.85 -10.14 11.72
N VAL A 270 12.63 -8.93 11.23
CA VAL A 270 11.27 -8.46 10.86
C VAL A 270 11.02 -8.67 9.36
N ARG A 271 9.76 -8.84 8.97
CA ARG A 271 9.34 -9.05 7.56
C ARG A 271 8.37 -7.97 7.14
N VAL A 272 8.89 -6.84 6.69
CA VAL A 272 8.09 -5.65 6.40
C VAL A 272 7.68 -5.62 4.93
N GLY A 273 6.37 -5.54 4.69
CA GLY A 273 5.77 -5.37 3.37
C GLY A 273 5.34 -3.91 3.18
N LEU A 274 4.03 -3.65 3.19
CA LEU A 274 3.42 -2.35 2.89
C LEU A 274 4.04 -1.13 3.57
N ALA A 275 4.49 -1.24 4.83
CA ALA A 275 5.09 -0.10 5.51
C ALA A 275 6.40 0.36 4.83
N SER A 276 7.15 -0.54 4.17
CA SER A 276 8.31 -0.16 3.36
C SER A 276 7.92 0.62 2.09
N TYR A 277 6.73 0.35 1.55
CA TYR A 277 6.12 1.09 0.43
C TYR A 277 5.34 2.34 0.89
N GLY A 278 5.41 2.67 2.18
CA GLY A 278 4.81 3.87 2.73
C GLY A 278 3.31 3.78 2.96
N LEU A 279 2.76 2.56 2.97
CA LEU A 279 1.34 2.31 3.21
C LEU A 279 1.16 1.72 4.60
N TRP A 280 0.10 2.16 5.28
CA TRP A 280 -0.31 1.54 6.53
C TRP A 280 -0.87 0.14 6.27
N PRO A 281 -0.62 -0.84 7.14
CA PRO A 281 -1.22 -2.17 7.00
C PRO A 281 -2.75 -2.09 6.98
N SER A 282 -3.33 -1.21 7.81
CA SER A 282 -4.77 -0.96 7.89
C SER A 282 -5.06 0.37 8.60
N THR A 283 -6.35 0.72 8.69
CA THR A 283 -6.82 1.84 9.51
C THR A 283 -6.71 1.51 11.00
N GLU A 284 -6.95 0.26 11.38
CA GLU A 284 -6.92 -0.25 12.74
C GLU A 284 -5.50 -0.20 13.31
N THR A 285 -4.49 -0.56 12.52
CA THR A 285 -3.07 -0.43 12.91
C THR A 285 -2.73 1.04 13.21
N TYR A 286 -3.16 1.97 12.35
CA TYR A 286 -2.95 3.40 12.57
C TYR A 286 -3.69 3.89 13.83
N ALA A 287 -4.94 3.47 14.01
CA ALA A 287 -5.73 3.81 15.19
C ALA A 287 -5.08 3.31 16.48
N THR A 288 -4.56 2.07 16.50
CA THR A 288 -3.87 1.53 17.68
C THR A 288 -2.60 2.32 17.99
N VAL A 289 -1.79 2.68 16.99
CA VAL A 289 -0.62 3.57 17.21
C VAL A 289 -1.02 4.89 17.89
N LEU A 290 -2.10 5.53 17.42
CA LEU A 290 -2.59 6.77 18.03
C LEU A 290 -3.10 6.55 19.45
N GLN A 291 -3.85 5.47 19.70
CA GLN A 291 -4.36 5.14 21.03
C GLN A 291 -3.22 4.89 22.03
N THR A 292 -2.21 4.13 21.64
CA THR A 292 -1.03 3.86 22.48
C THR A 292 -0.28 5.16 22.76
N ALA A 293 -0.04 6.00 21.75
CA ALA A 293 0.65 7.28 21.92
C ALA A 293 -0.13 8.25 22.84
N LEU A 294 -1.46 8.30 22.74
CA LEU A 294 -2.31 9.11 23.62
C LEU A 294 -2.33 8.56 25.06
N ALA A 295 -2.46 7.25 25.24
CA ALA A 295 -2.46 6.63 26.56
C ALA A 295 -1.13 6.84 27.31
N GLU A 296 0.00 6.76 26.61
CA GLU A 296 1.32 7.06 27.17
C GLU A 296 1.43 8.52 27.62
N ALA A 297 0.83 9.46 26.88
CA ALA A 297 0.81 10.88 27.21
C ALA A 297 -0.07 11.18 28.44
N ASP A 298 -1.22 10.51 28.57
CA ASP A 298 -2.18 10.73 29.66
C ASP A 298 -1.77 10.04 30.97
N ASN A 299 -1.20 8.83 30.91
CA ASN A 299 -0.74 8.11 32.09
C ASN A 299 0.41 7.13 31.77
N PRO A 300 1.69 7.53 31.94
CA PRO A 300 2.84 6.68 31.62
C PRO A 300 2.99 5.44 32.51
N LYS A 301 2.08 5.21 33.48
CA LYS A 301 2.02 4.00 34.32
C LYS A 301 0.79 3.12 34.03
N ASP A 302 0.07 3.35 32.93
CA ASP A 302 -1.10 2.53 32.58
C ASP A 302 -0.71 1.04 32.46
N PRO A 303 -1.36 0.13 33.22
CA PRO A 303 -1.10 -1.30 33.18
C PRO A 303 -1.24 -1.93 31.78
N ARG A 304 -2.06 -1.36 30.89
CA ARG A 304 -2.22 -1.84 29.51
C ARG A 304 -0.94 -1.65 28.70
N LEU A 305 -0.25 -0.51 28.90
CA LEU A 305 1.04 -0.20 28.27
C LEU A 305 2.16 -1.09 28.84
N LEU A 306 2.08 -1.40 30.14
CA LEU A 306 3.05 -2.27 30.82
C LEU A 306 2.93 -3.74 30.39
N GLN A 307 1.73 -4.18 29.99
CA GLN A 307 1.50 -5.55 29.51
C GLN A 307 1.99 -5.76 28.06
N GLU A 308 1.99 -4.69 27.23
CA GLU A 308 2.56 -4.70 25.88
C GLU A 308 4.10 -4.55 25.86
N ALA A 309 4.71 -4.02 26.92
CA ALA A 309 6.16 -3.86 27.00
C ALA A 309 6.90 -5.18 27.29
N GLY A 310 6.23 -6.18 27.87
CA GLY A 310 6.89 -7.40 28.36
C GLY A 310 7.92 -7.12 29.48
N ASP A 311 8.38 -8.17 30.17
CA ASP A 311 9.34 -8.04 31.28
C ASP A 311 10.79 -7.75 30.83
N LEU A 312 11.02 -7.49 29.55
CA LEU A 312 12.33 -7.19 28.99
C LEU A 312 12.42 -5.71 28.58
N ASP A 313 13.12 -4.97 29.43
CA ASP A 313 13.69 -3.63 29.21
C ASP A 313 12.71 -2.45 29.13
N ARG A 314 12.22 -2.04 30.31
CA ARG A 314 11.37 -0.86 30.52
C ARG A 314 12.04 0.47 30.13
N ASP A 315 13.36 0.48 29.92
CA ASP A 315 14.14 1.69 29.61
C ASP A 315 14.38 1.89 28.09
N LEU A 316 13.91 0.96 27.23
CA LEU A 316 14.12 1.02 25.76
C LEU A 316 12.87 1.40 24.94
N ALA A 317 11.70 1.57 25.54
CA ALA A 317 10.51 1.99 24.80
C ALA A 317 10.64 3.47 24.36
N PRO A 318 10.64 3.78 23.05
CA PRO A 318 10.69 5.17 22.59
C PRO A 318 9.48 5.93 23.13
N LYS A 319 9.73 7.14 23.64
CA LYS A 319 8.69 8.14 23.92
C LYS A 319 7.99 8.48 22.60
N HIS A 320 6.92 7.75 22.30
CA HIS A 320 5.99 7.87 21.17
C HIS A 320 6.59 7.57 19.80
N PHE A 321 6.32 6.37 19.27
CA PHE A 321 6.63 6.00 17.89
C PHE A 321 5.37 6.07 17.02
N ILE A 322 5.15 7.23 16.39
CA ILE A 322 4.15 7.38 15.32
C ILE A 322 4.92 7.50 14.00
N PRO A 323 5.05 6.42 13.21
CA PRO A 323 5.83 6.48 11.98
C PRO A 323 5.15 7.37 10.95
N HIS A 324 5.92 8.28 10.36
CA HIS A 324 5.50 8.97 9.15
C HIS A 324 5.85 8.11 7.93
N LEU A 325 4.85 7.43 7.37
CA LEU A 325 4.98 6.62 6.17
C LEU A 325 4.61 7.44 4.93
N SER A 326 5.53 7.49 3.97
CA SER A 326 5.40 8.28 2.73
C SER A 326 5.10 7.33 1.57
N PRO A 327 3.90 7.35 0.96
CA PRO A 327 3.56 6.42 -0.11
C PRO A 327 4.50 6.52 -1.30
N VAL A 328 5.02 5.37 -1.72
CA VAL A 328 6.08 5.28 -2.75
C VAL A 328 5.53 5.43 -4.16
N LEU A 329 4.30 4.97 -4.43
CA LEU A 329 3.72 4.91 -5.77
C LEU A 329 2.73 6.04 -6.05
N SER A 330 2.86 6.66 -7.22
CA SER A 330 1.81 7.45 -7.88
C SER A 330 1.45 6.80 -9.21
N TRP A 331 0.17 6.90 -9.63
CA TRP A 331 -0.32 6.35 -10.90
C TRP A 331 -1.00 7.45 -11.71
N ARG A 332 -0.53 7.66 -12.94
CA ARG A 332 -0.91 8.79 -13.80
C ARG A 332 -1.20 8.35 -15.23
N THR A 333 -1.99 9.16 -15.92
CA THR A 333 -2.31 9.00 -17.34
C THR A 333 -2.47 10.36 -18.02
N ARG A 334 -2.37 10.42 -19.35
CA ARG A 334 -2.63 11.66 -20.12
C ARG A 334 -4.02 11.65 -20.71
N ILE A 335 -4.68 12.82 -20.72
CA ILE A 335 -5.94 13.00 -21.42
C ILE A 335 -5.74 12.73 -22.91
N ALA A 336 -6.45 11.75 -23.46
CA ALA A 336 -6.38 11.40 -24.88
C ALA A 336 -7.33 12.24 -25.74
N GLN A 337 -8.48 12.66 -25.19
CA GLN A 337 -9.46 13.46 -25.89
C GLN A 337 -10.22 14.34 -24.90
N VAL A 338 -10.56 15.57 -25.32
CA VAL A 338 -11.57 16.41 -24.64
C VAL A 338 -12.71 16.66 -25.63
N LYS A 339 -13.97 16.53 -25.20
CA LYS A 339 -15.14 16.77 -26.05
C LYS A 339 -16.34 17.30 -25.27
N SER A 340 -17.27 17.91 -25.98
CA SER A 340 -18.55 18.37 -25.42
C SER A 340 -19.60 17.26 -25.43
N VAL A 341 -20.43 17.21 -24.39
CA VAL A 341 -21.62 16.36 -24.30
C VAL A 341 -22.83 17.28 -24.05
N PRO A 342 -23.83 17.29 -24.94
CA PRO A 342 -25.02 18.11 -24.74
C PRO A 342 -25.88 17.57 -23.59
N THR A 343 -26.72 18.43 -23.02
CA THR A 343 -27.76 18.02 -22.07
C THR A 343 -28.57 16.84 -22.63
N GLY A 344 -28.78 15.82 -21.81
CA GLY A 344 -29.48 14.60 -22.17
C GLY A 344 -28.62 13.53 -22.84
N GLY A 345 -27.38 13.84 -23.22
CA GLY A 345 -26.44 12.88 -23.81
C GLY A 345 -26.00 11.81 -22.81
N TYR A 346 -25.80 10.58 -23.29
CA TYR A 346 -25.34 9.46 -22.47
C TYR A 346 -23.83 9.24 -22.56
N ILE A 347 -23.21 8.82 -21.46
CA ILE A 347 -21.77 8.53 -21.39
C ILE A 347 -21.55 7.06 -21.03
N SER A 348 -20.70 6.41 -21.83
CA SER A 348 -20.24 5.02 -21.65
C SER A 348 -21.34 3.94 -21.74
N TYR A 349 -20.94 2.68 -21.55
CA TYR A 349 -21.77 1.49 -21.73
C TYR A 349 -22.97 1.44 -20.80
N GLY A 350 -24.06 0.85 -21.28
CA GLY A 350 -25.28 0.68 -20.51
C GLY A 350 -26.04 1.99 -20.24
N ARG A 351 -25.55 3.13 -20.74
CA ARG A 351 -26.16 4.45 -20.54
C ARG A 351 -26.34 4.79 -19.05
N THR A 352 -25.38 4.39 -18.22
CA THR A 352 -25.45 4.56 -16.75
C THR A 352 -25.16 5.97 -16.27
N PHE A 353 -24.79 6.88 -17.18
CA PHE A 353 -24.64 8.30 -16.91
C PHE A 353 -25.33 9.09 -18.01
N ARG A 354 -26.12 10.09 -17.63
CA ARG A 354 -26.80 11.02 -18.53
C ARG A 354 -26.49 12.44 -18.11
N ALA A 355 -25.92 13.22 -19.01
CA ALA A 355 -25.62 14.63 -18.78
C ALA A 355 -26.92 15.41 -18.48
N ASN A 356 -26.95 16.14 -17.37
CA ASN A 356 -28.07 16.98 -16.95
C ASN A 356 -27.87 18.47 -17.31
N TYR A 357 -26.69 18.84 -17.79
CA TYR A 357 -26.35 20.14 -18.35
C TYR A 357 -25.31 19.97 -19.47
N PRO A 358 -24.94 21.01 -20.23
CA PRO A 358 -23.86 20.92 -21.22
C PRO A 358 -22.51 20.69 -20.52
N MET A 359 -21.87 19.55 -20.79
CA MET A 359 -20.63 19.14 -20.12
C MET A 359 -19.42 19.17 -21.08
N ARG A 360 -18.22 19.40 -20.54
CA ARG A 360 -16.94 19.02 -21.15
C ARG A 360 -16.43 17.78 -20.46
N VAL A 361 -16.08 16.75 -21.23
CA VAL A 361 -15.57 15.49 -20.69
C VAL A 361 -14.21 15.17 -21.29
N ALA A 362 -13.35 14.56 -20.48
CA ALA A 362 -12.06 14.05 -20.90
C ALA A 362 -12.10 12.52 -20.99
N VAL A 363 -11.48 11.95 -22.02
CA VAL A 363 -11.27 10.52 -22.17
C VAL A 363 -9.84 10.20 -21.73
N LEU A 364 -9.72 9.29 -20.76
CA LEU A 364 -8.44 8.78 -20.28
C LEU A 364 -8.21 7.39 -20.89
N PRO A 365 -7.04 7.10 -21.47
CA PRO A 365 -6.69 5.82 -22.09
C PRO A 365 -6.29 4.77 -21.03
N LEU A 366 -7.13 4.59 -20.02
CA LEU A 366 -6.92 3.67 -18.92
C LEU A 366 -8.26 3.11 -18.42
N GLY A 367 -8.32 1.80 -18.17
CA GLY A 367 -9.48 1.10 -17.67
C GLY A 367 -9.15 -0.12 -16.81
N TYR A 368 -10.08 -1.08 -16.77
CA TYR A 368 -9.96 -2.24 -15.89
C TYR A 368 -8.94 -3.28 -16.35
N HIS A 369 -8.47 -3.24 -17.61
CA HIS A 369 -7.37 -4.09 -18.05
C HIS A 369 -6.06 -3.66 -17.40
N GLU A 370 -5.84 -2.36 -17.27
CA GLU A 370 -4.66 -1.79 -16.61
C GLU A 370 -4.69 -1.94 -15.08
N GLY A 371 -5.81 -2.44 -14.53
CA GLY A 371 -6.00 -2.71 -13.10
C GLY A 371 -6.95 -1.76 -12.39
N TYR A 372 -7.47 -0.72 -13.08
CA TYR A 372 -8.35 0.27 -12.44
C TYR A 372 -9.77 -0.24 -12.31
N ASP A 373 -10.20 -0.51 -11.08
CA ASP A 373 -11.35 -1.36 -10.81
C ASP A 373 -12.66 -0.79 -11.36
N ARG A 374 -13.41 -1.62 -12.08
CA ARG A 374 -14.67 -1.25 -12.70
C ARG A 374 -15.73 -0.80 -11.70
N ARG A 375 -15.66 -1.21 -10.42
CA ARG A 375 -16.56 -0.77 -9.33
C ARG A 375 -16.48 0.74 -9.07
N LEU A 376 -15.39 1.40 -9.48
CA LEU A 376 -15.23 2.86 -9.35
C LEU A 376 -16.09 3.67 -10.35
N SER A 377 -16.79 3.00 -11.26
CA SER A 377 -17.71 3.62 -12.23
C SER A 377 -18.78 4.47 -11.51
N ASN A 378 -18.94 5.74 -11.91
CA ASN A 378 -19.86 6.71 -11.29
C ASN A 378 -19.62 6.98 -9.79
N LEU A 379 -18.50 6.56 -9.22
CA LEU A 379 -18.20 6.69 -7.80
C LEU A 379 -16.92 7.51 -7.56
N GLY A 380 -15.83 7.11 -8.21
CA GLY A 380 -14.52 7.74 -8.01
C GLY A 380 -14.32 9.02 -8.81
N TYR A 381 -13.16 9.63 -8.61
CA TYR A 381 -12.65 10.75 -9.38
C TYR A 381 -11.13 10.59 -9.61
N VAL A 382 -10.59 11.32 -10.57
CA VAL A 382 -9.14 11.53 -10.74
C VAL A 382 -8.79 12.98 -10.39
N LEU A 383 -7.51 13.31 -10.26
CA LEU A 383 -7.06 14.69 -10.10
C LEU A 383 -6.47 15.22 -11.41
N ILE A 384 -6.85 16.43 -11.81
CA ILE A 384 -6.33 17.13 -12.99
C ILE A 384 -6.16 18.60 -12.62
N HIS A 385 -4.92 19.12 -12.70
CA HIS A 385 -4.58 20.50 -12.32
C HIS A 385 -5.03 20.85 -10.89
N GLY A 386 -4.78 19.93 -9.95
CA GLY A 386 -5.15 20.07 -8.54
C GLY A 386 -6.66 20.06 -8.25
N GLN A 387 -7.48 19.65 -9.22
CA GLN A 387 -8.94 19.60 -9.09
C GLN A 387 -9.48 18.19 -9.33
N ARG A 388 -10.55 17.83 -8.61
CA ARG A 388 -11.23 16.53 -8.76
C ARG A 388 -12.05 16.51 -10.03
N ALA A 389 -11.85 15.49 -10.87
CA ALA A 389 -12.61 15.20 -12.08
C ALA A 389 -13.39 13.89 -11.90
N PRO A 390 -14.71 13.93 -11.61
CA PRO A 390 -15.55 12.75 -11.38
C PRO A 390 -15.60 11.79 -12.57
N ILE A 391 -15.61 10.48 -12.31
CA ILE A 391 -15.79 9.46 -13.34
C ILE A 391 -17.25 9.44 -13.82
N CYS A 392 -17.45 9.58 -15.12
CA CYS A 392 -18.78 9.58 -15.76
C CYS A 392 -19.02 8.30 -16.55
N GLY A 393 -20.00 7.52 -16.12
CA GLY A 393 -20.39 6.26 -16.73
C GLY A 393 -19.50 5.11 -16.30
N ARG A 394 -19.55 4.02 -17.07
CA ARG A 394 -18.76 2.82 -16.79
C ARG A 394 -17.31 2.99 -17.21
N ILE A 395 -16.40 2.52 -16.36
CA ILE A 395 -15.01 2.26 -16.73
C ILE A 395 -15.00 1.10 -17.73
N CYS A 396 -14.37 1.30 -18.89
CA CYS A 396 -14.23 0.32 -19.95
C CYS A 396 -12.91 -0.45 -19.81
N MET A 397 -12.61 -1.35 -20.75
CA MET A 397 -11.41 -2.17 -20.70
C MET A 397 -10.14 -1.34 -20.65
N ASN A 398 -10.00 -0.35 -21.54
CA ASN A 398 -8.79 0.47 -21.67
C ASN A 398 -9.07 1.97 -21.62
N MET A 399 -10.29 2.37 -21.24
CA MET A 399 -10.68 3.78 -21.26
C MET A 399 -11.68 4.10 -20.15
N MET A 400 -11.63 5.33 -19.65
CA MET A 400 -12.67 5.92 -18.82
C MET A 400 -12.95 7.35 -19.25
N VAL A 401 -14.09 7.88 -18.81
CA VAL A 401 -14.50 9.25 -19.10
C VAL A 401 -14.66 9.99 -17.79
N VAL A 402 -14.14 11.22 -17.70
CA VAL A 402 -14.24 12.07 -16.52
C VAL A 402 -14.80 13.44 -16.87
N ASP A 403 -15.55 14.05 -15.95
CA ASP A 403 -16.07 15.40 -16.09
C ASP A 403 -14.97 16.43 -15.81
N VAL A 404 -14.73 17.30 -16.79
CA VAL A 404 -13.76 18.40 -16.73
C VAL A 404 -14.42 19.75 -17.03
N THR A 405 -15.74 19.85 -16.86
CA THR A 405 -16.50 21.07 -17.16
C THR A 405 -15.99 22.27 -16.37
N HIS A 406 -15.67 22.08 -15.09
CA HIS A 406 -15.11 23.11 -14.21
C HIS A 406 -13.60 23.32 -14.34
N ILE A 407 -12.90 22.42 -15.04
CA ILE A 407 -11.43 22.46 -15.17
C ILE A 407 -11.08 23.07 -16.54
N ALA A 408 -11.02 24.41 -16.58
CA ALA A 408 -10.77 25.16 -17.82
C ALA A 408 -9.45 24.76 -18.50
N ALA A 409 -8.40 24.51 -17.71
CA ALA A 409 -7.06 24.12 -18.18
C ALA A 409 -6.96 22.66 -18.66
N ALA A 410 -7.99 21.83 -18.50
CA ALA A 410 -7.97 20.46 -18.97
C ALA A 410 -7.98 20.40 -20.50
N GLN A 411 -6.91 19.86 -21.08
CA GLN A 411 -6.70 19.71 -22.52
C GLN A 411 -6.04 18.36 -22.84
N VAL A 412 -6.02 17.98 -24.12
CA VAL A 412 -5.29 16.77 -24.55
C VAL A 412 -3.83 16.88 -24.11
N GLY A 413 -3.30 15.80 -23.54
CA GLY A 413 -1.94 15.75 -22.98
C GLY A 413 -1.83 16.20 -21.52
N SER A 414 -2.83 16.87 -20.94
CA SER A 414 -2.87 17.14 -19.49
C SER A 414 -2.78 15.84 -18.70
N VAL A 415 -2.07 15.88 -17.58
CA VAL A 415 -1.89 14.73 -16.70
C VAL A 415 -3.09 14.60 -15.77
N ALA A 416 -3.60 13.37 -15.66
CA ALA A 416 -4.58 12.96 -14.68
C ALA A 416 -3.92 12.00 -13.68
N THR A 417 -4.00 12.31 -12.39
CA THR A 417 -3.50 11.47 -11.30
C THR A 417 -4.62 10.61 -10.75
N LEU A 418 -4.46 9.29 -10.84
CA LEU A 418 -5.42 8.29 -10.34
C LEU A 418 -5.11 7.84 -8.91
N LEU A 419 -3.84 7.84 -8.55
CA LEU A 419 -3.31 7.53 -7.22
C LEU A 419 -2.10 8.44 -6.98
N GLY A 420 -2.04 9.10 -5.83
CA GLY A 420 -1.00 10.07 -5.50
C GLY A 420 -1.55 11.48 -5.30
N GLN A 421 -0.68 12.47 -5.45
CA GLN A 421 -0.99 13.88 -5.18
C GLN A 421 -0.91 14.72 -6.46
N ASP A 422 -1.79 15.71 -6.55
CA ASP A 422 -1.77 16.78 -7.55
C ASP A 422 -2.21 18.08 -6.86
N GLY A 423 -1.29 19.05 -6.79
CA GLY A 423 -1.45 20.25 -5.97
C GLY A 423 -1.70 19.91 -4.49
N ASN A 424 -2.77 20.45 -3.92
CA ASN A 424 -3.18 20.20 -2.53
C ASN A 424 -4.15 19.02 -2.39
N GLU A 425 -4.55 18.40 -3.50
CA GLU A 425 -5.48 17.27 -3.51
C GLU A 425 -4.73 15.95 -3.59
N ARG A 426 -5.32 14.90 -3.00
CA ARG A 426 -4.71 13.57 -2.93
C ARG A 426 -5.75 12.47 -3.07
N ILE A 427 -5.39 11.42 -3.81
CA ILE A 427 -6.10 10.14 -3.81
C ILE A 427 -5.13 9.10 -3.25
N SER A 428 -5.47 8.45 -2.14
CA SER A 428 -4.64 7.40 -1.54
C SER A 428 -5.12 6.00 -1.93
N ALA A 429 -4.26 5.00 -1.72
CA ALA A 429 -4.62 3.60 -1.97
C ALA A 429 -5.74 3.14 -1.02
N GLU A 430 -5.76 3.63 0.22
CA GLU A 430 -6.81 3.39 1.20
C GLU A 430 -8.16 3.96 0.73
N GLN A 431 -8.16 5.15 0.14
CA GLN A 431 -9.38 5.76 -0.39
C GLN A 431 -9.96 4.96 -1.55
N LEU A 432 -9.11 4.51 -2.48
CA LEU A 432 -9.52 3.62 -3.58
C LEU A 432 -10.04 2.28 -3.05
N ALA A 433 -9.34 1.71 -2.07
CA ALA A 433 -9.72 0.45 -1.43
C ALA A 433 -11.10 0.55 -0.78
N ALA A 434 -11.37 1.64 -0.05
CA ALA A 434 -12.67 1.91 0.57
C ALA A 434 -13.81 1.98 -0.47
N TRP A 435 -13.61 2.68 -1.59
CA TRP A 435 -14.61 2.72 -2.67
C TRP A 435 -14.82 1.37 -3.36
N MET A 436 -13.77 0.55 -3.45
CA MET A 436 -13.81 -0.77 -4.06
C MET A 436 -14.38 -1.83 -3.12
N GLY A 437 -14.39 -1.59 -1.80
CA GLY A 437 -14.71 -2.60 -0.78
C GLY A 437 -13.60 -3.64 -0.66
N THR A 438 -12.35 -3.18 -0.54
CA THR A 438 -11.15 -4.02 -0.38
C THR A 438 -10.10 -3.32 0.47
N ILE A 439 -8.85 -3.78 0.42
CA ILE A 439 -7.68 -3.26 1.13
C ILE A 439 -6.65 -2.62 0.17
N ASN A 440 -5.82 -1.72 0.67
CA ASN A 440 -4.79 -1.01 -0.10
C ASN A 440 -3.77 -1.97 -0.74
N TYR A 441 -3.47 -3.12 -0.12
CA TYR A 441 -2.69 -4.21 -0.71
C TYR A 441 -3.21 -4.61 -2.10
N GLU A 442 -4.52 -4.81 -2.24
CA GLU A 442 -5.13 -5.25 -3.49
C GLU A 442 -5.11 -4.13 -4.54
N VAL A 443 -5.27 -2.87 -4.13
CA VAL A 443 -5.25 -1.71 -5.04
C VAL A 443 -3.92 -1.64 -5.80
N VAL A 444 -2.79 -1.67 -5.08
CA VAL A 444 -1.46 -1.55 -5.71
C VAL A 444 -1.04 -2.82 -6.44
N ALA A 445 -1.34 -4.01 -5.88
CA ALA A 445 -0.96 -5.28 -6.49
C ALA A 445 -1.74 -5.59 -7.78
N ARG A 446 -2.90 -4.96 -8.00
CA ARG A 446 -3.70 -5.12 -9.23
C ARG A 446 -3.22 -4.29 -10.41
N ILE A 447 -2.31 -3.33 -10.20
CA ILE A 447 -1.81 -2.49 -11.29
C ILE A 447 -1.08 -3.40 -12.29
N HIS A 448 -1.61 -3.47 -13.50
CA HIS A 448 -1.17 -4.44 -14.50
C HIS A 448 0.32 -4.25 -14.85
N PRO A 449 1.11 -5.33 -15.07
CA PRO A 449 2.54 -5.21 -15.40
C PRO A 449 2.84 -4.43 -16.69
N SER A 450 1.86 -4.26 -17.58
CA SER A 450 2.02 -3.37 -18.75
C SER A 450 2.09 -1.90 -18.40
N GLN A 451 1.76 -1.53 -17.16
CA GLN A 451 1.97 -0.17 -16.68
C GLN A 451 3.46 0.02 -16.39
N PRO A 452 4.15 0.93 -17.07
CA PRO A 452 5.56 1.19 -16.85
C PRO A 452 5.76 1.76 -15.44
N ARG A 453 6.82 1.32 -14.75
CA ARG A 453 7.23 1.83 -13.44
C ARG A 453 8.50 2.66 -13.61
N LEU A 454 8.38 3.95 -13.39
CA LEU A 454 9.46 4.92 -13.54
C LEU A 454 10.00 5.28 -12.16
N LEU A 455 11.29 5.08 -11.92
CA LEU A 455 11.93 5.58 -10.71
C LEU A 455 12.05 7.11 -10.79
N VAL A 456 11.65 7.81 -9.72
CA VAL A 456 11.75 9.27 -9.64
C VAL A 456 12.50 9.70 -8.38
N GLN A 457 13.32 10.74 -8.51
CA GLN A 457 13.93 11.45 -7.39
C GLN A 457 13.02 12.64 -7.03
N ASP A 458 12.54 12.71 -5.78
CA ASP A 458 11.71 13.84 -5.37
C ASP A 458 12.47 15.16 -5.57
N GLY A 459 11.89 16.07 -6.36
CA GLY A 459 12.44 17.40 -6.68
C GLY A 459 12.78 17.63 -8.16
N SER A 460 12.81 16.60 -9.00
CA SER A 460 12.86 16.76 -10.45
C SER A 460 11.46 16.63 -11.04
N GLU A 461 10.93 17.72 -11.59
CA GLU A 461 10.10 17.57 -12.79
C GLU A 461 10.89 16.71 -13.78
N PHE A 462 10.22 15.75 -14.42
CA PHE A 462 10.85 14.82 -15.35
C PHE A 462 11.57 15.62 -16.46
N ASP A 463 12.90 15.76 -16.36
CA ASP A 463 13.72 16.43 -17.38
C ASP A 463 14.17 15.36 -18.37
N GLU A 464 13.60 15.41 -19.58
CA GLU A 464 13.77 14.41 -20.65
C GLU A 464 15.20 14.28 -21.19
N HIS A 465 16.14 15.10 -20.74
CA HIS A 465 17.43 15.24 -21.42
C HIS A 465 18.52 14.23 -21.03
N GLU A 466 18.33 13.36 -20.04
CA GLU A 466 19.40 12.45 -19.60
C GLU A 466 19.31 10.99 -20.09
N ASP A 467 18.13 10.45 -20.44
CA ASP A 467 18.02 9.00 -20.69
C ASP A 467 18.16 8.56 -22.17
N ALA A 468 18.51 9.48 -23.06
CA ALA A 468 18.84 9.15 -24.46
C ALA A 468 20.29 8.67 -24.66
N LYS A 469 21.10 8.54 -23.59
CA LYS A 469 22.53 8.18 -23.68
C LYS A 469 22.91 6.83 -23.08
N SER A 470 21.96 6.03 -22.57
CA SER A 470 22.25 4.79 -21.84
C SER A 470 21.72 3.49 -22.48
N ARG A 471 21.16 3.52 -23.69
CA ARG A 471 20.75 2.31 -24.43
C ARG A 471 21.77 1.85 -25.46
#